data_AF-A0A5S4ZPP0-F1
#
_entry.id   AF-A0A5S4ZPP0-F1
#
_cell.length_a   1.000
_cell.length_b   1.000
_cell.length_c   1.000
_cell.angle_alpha   90.00
_cell.angle_beta   90.00
_cell.angle_gamma   90.00
#
_symmetry.space_group_name_H-M   'P 1'
#
loop_
_entity.id
_entity.type
_entity.pdbx_description
1 polymer ?
#
loop_
_entity_poly.entity_id
_entity_poly.type
_entity_poly.pdbx_seq_one_letter_code
_entity_poly.pdbx_strand_id
1 'polypeptide(L)'
;MKETSKYEEPARLLKALAHPTRLCIVAGLINDSCNVNKMKECLELPQSTVSQQLAILRAQGIVDGERHGTEVFYKVANEQVKEIVKVLLGEDVINFKQV
;
A
#
# COMPACT_ATOMS: atom_id res chain seq x y z
N MET A 1 -33.42 3.03 -4.46
CA MET A 1 -31.98 3.36 -4.32
C MET A 1 -31.15 2.21 -4.89
N LYS A 2 -30.66 2.32 -6.12
CA LYS A 2 -29.76 1.31 -6.75
C LYS A 2 -28.56 1.93 -7.50
N GLU A 3 -28.39 3.25 -7.48
CA GLU A 3 -27.36 3.93 -8.29
C GLU A 3 -26.01 4.11 -7.59
N THR A 4 -25.94 4.04 -6.25
CA THR A 4 -24.69 4.30 -5.52
C THR A 4 -23.78 3.08 -5.39
N SER A 5 -24.29 1.86 -5.55
CA SER A 5 -23.51 0.64 -5.27
C SER A 5 -22.25 0.50 -6.13
N LYS A 6 -22.30 0.94 -7.39
CA LYS A 6 -21.12 0.93 -8.28
C LYS A 6 -20.00 1.86 -7.82
N TYR A 7 -20.28 2.81 -6.92
CA TYR A 7 -19.31 3.75 -6.37
C TYR A 7 -18.81 3.35 -4.98
N GLU A 8 -19.46 2.39 -4.31
CA GLU A 8 -19.11 1.99 -2.93
C GLU A 8 -17.69 1.45 -2.84
N GLU A 9 -17.32 0.56 -3.75
CA GLU A 9 -15.99 -0.06 -3.74
C GLU A 9 -14.87 0.92 -4.15
N PRO A 10 -14.99 1.70 -5.25
CA PRO A 10 -14.03 2.76 -5.54
C PRO A 10 -13.88 3.77 -4.39
N ALA A 11 -15.00 4.21 -3.77
CA ALA A 11 -14.94 5.13 -2.64
C ALA A 11 -14.22 4.51 -1.43
N ARG A 12 -14.42 3.21 -1.17
CA ARG A 12 -13.71 2.47 -0.12
C ARG A 12 -12.20 2.46 -0.37
N LEU A 13 -11.77 2.16 -1.61
CA LEU A 13 -10.35 2.17 -1.99
C LEU A 13 -9.75 3.57 -1.86
N LEU A 14 -10.42 4.60 -2.37
CA LEU A 14 -9.95 5.98 -2.26
C LEU A 14 -9.83 6.43 -0.81
N LYS A 15 -10.80 6.09 0.05
CA LYS A 15 -10.76 6.38 1.48
C LYS A 15 -9.56 5.69 2.16
N ALA A 16 -9.27 4.45 1.78
CA ALA A 16 -8.10 3.74 2.30
C ALA A 16 -6.79 4.41 1.84
N LEU A 17 -6.72 4.92 0.61
CA LEU A 17 -5.53 5.58 0.06
C LEU A 17 -5.34 7.03 0.52
N ALA A 18 -6.39 7.71 1.00
CA ALA A 18 -6.38 9.11 1.43
C ALA A 18 -5.62 9.36 2.76
N HIS A 19 -4.37 8.91 2.85
CA HIS A 19 -3.45 9.17 3.94
C HIS A 19 -2.00 9.10 3.44
N PRO A 20 -1.15 10.11 3.73
CA PRO A 20 0.18 10.23 3.15
C PRO A 20 1.04 8.96 3.29
N THR A 21 1.14 8.41 4.51
CA THR A 21 1.94 7.20 4.75
C THR A 21 1.42 5.98 3.99
N ARG A 22 0.10 5.81 3.87
CA ARG A 22 -0.48 4.65 3.17
C ARG A 22 -0.25 4.76 1.67
N LEU A 23 -0.46 5.96 1.12
CA LEU A 23 -0.17 6.23 -0.28
C LEU A 23 1.31 5.99 -0.58
N CYS A 24 2.21 6.44 0.29
CA CYS A 24 3.65 6.22 0.16
C CYS A 24 4.03 4.73 0.21
N ILE A 25 3.46 3.96 1.15
CA ILE A 25 3.66 2.50 1.23
C ILE A 25 3.18 1.81 -0.05
N VAL A 26 1.98 2.13 -0.53
CA VAL A 26 1.41 1.52 -1.73
C VAL A 26 2.23 1.87 -2.97
N ALA A 27 2.64 3.14 -3.11
CA ALA A 27 3.50 3.58 -4.21
C ALA A 27 4.81 2.79 -4.24
N GLY A 28 5.46 2.60 -3.09
CA GLY A 28 6.72 1.85 -3.03
C GLY A 28 6.59 0.33 -3.17
N LEU A 29 5.38 -0.20 -3.09
CA LEU A 29 5.07 -1.63 -3.26
C LEU A 29 4.43 -1.95 -4.62
N ILE A 30 4.29 -0.96 -5.51
CA ILE A 30 3.48 -1.12 -6.73
C ILE A 30 4.11 -2.09 -7.73
N ASN A 31 5.44 -2.12 -7.78
CA ASN A 31 6.24 -2.90 -8.73
C ASN A 31 7.01 -4.05 -8.07
N ASP A 32 7.01 -4.13 -6.74
CA ASP A 32 7.81 -5.12 -6.01
C ASP A 32 7.27 -5.40 -4.60
N SER A 33 7.84 -6.41 -3.94
CA SER A 33 7.58 -6.71 -2.53
C SER A 33 8.69 -6.17 -1.62
N CYS A 34 8.31 -5.80 -0.40
CA CYS A 34 9.26 -5.30 0.60
C CYS A 34 8.84 -5.68 2.02
N ASN A 35 9.81 -5.84 2.93
CA ASN A 35 9.55 -6.08 4.34
C ASN A 35 9.39 -4.76 5.12
N VAL A 36 8.83 -4.85 6.33
CA VAL A 36 8.55 -3.67 7.19
C VAL A 36 9.83 -2.97 7.63
N ASN A 37 10.93 -3.70 7.80
CA ASN A 37 12.22 -3.14 8.26
C ASN A 37 12.80 -2.16 7.23
N LYS A 38 12.79 -2.52 5.95
CA LYS A 38 13.22 -1.62 4.88
C LYS A 38 12.28 -0.44 4.70
N MET A 39 10.96 -0.67 4.78
CA MET A 39 9.98 0.41 4.69
C MET A 39 10.17 1.47 5.77
N LYS A 40 10.41 1.08 7.03
CA LYS A 40 10.61 2.05 8.11
C LYS A 40 11.86 2.91 7.92
N GLU A 41 12.92 2.35 7.32
CA GLU A 41 14.17 3.05 7.03
C GLU A 41 13.93 4.07 5.91
N CYS A 42 13.29 3.65 4.82
CA CYS A 42 12.98 4.54 3.69
C CYS A 42 11.98 5.65 4.04
N LEU A 43 10.99 5.34 4.87
CA LEU A 43 9.92 6.27 5.26
C LEU A 43 10.31 7.14 6.45
N GLU A 44 11.42 6.85 7.13
CA GLU A 44 11.84 7.48 8.39
C GLU A 44 10.73 7.46 9.47
N LEU A 45 9.98 6.37 9.53
CA LEU A 45 8.86 6.18 10.46
C LEU A 45 9.12 5.04 11.44
N PRO A 46 8.55 5.08 12.66
CA PRO A 46 8.62 3.94 13.57
C PRO A 46 8.02 2.67 12.95
N GLN A 47 8.62 1.52 13.24
CA GLN A 47 8.14 0.22 12.74
C GLN A 47 6.69 -0.07 13.13
N SER A 48 6.28 0.35 14.33
CA SER A 48 4.90 0.24 14.82
C SER A 48 3.92 1.01 13.94
N THR A 49 4.29 2.23 13.53
CA THR A 49 3.50 3.06 12.61
C THR A 49 3.36 2.41 11.24
N VAL A 50 4.46 1.93 10.65
CA VAL A 50 4.41 1.23 9.35
C VAL A 50 3.56 -0.03 9.43
N SER A 51 3.74 -0.83 10.49
CA SER A 51 2.95 -2.05 10.74
C SER A 51 1.45 -1.74 10.88
N GLN A 52 1.10 -0.67 11.57
CA GLN A 52 -0.29 -0.24 11.72
C GLN A 52 -0.90 0.15 10.37
N GLN A 53 -0.17 0.90 9.54
CA GLN A 53 -0.66 1.27 8.21
C GLN A 53 -0.80 0.06 7.28
N LEU A 54 0.14 -0.89 7.32
CA LEU A 54 0.05 -2.14 6.59
C LEU A 54 -1.13 -3.00 7.04
N ALA A 55 -1.43 -3.06 8.35
CA ALA A 55 -2.59 -3.77 8.86
C ALA A 55 -3.92 -3.18 8.32
N ILE A 56 -4.02 -1.84 8.26
CA ILE A 56 -5.17 -1.16 7.66
C ILE A 56 -5.27 -1.49 6.17
N LEU A 57 -4.18 -1.36 5.41
CA LEU A 57 -4.16 -1.66 3.97
C LEU A 57 -4.52 -3.12 3.68
N ARG A 58 -4.01 -4.06 4.50
CA ARG A 58 -4.31 -5.50 4.39
C ARG A 58 -5.77 -5.79 4.69
N ALA A 59 -6.32 -5.21 5.75
CA ALA A 59 -7.74 -5.35 6.09
C ALA A 59 -8.66 -4.80 4.99
N GLN A 60 -8.18 -3.85 4.19
CA GLN A 60 -8.88 -3.33 3.02
C GLN A 60 -8.62 -4.14 1.74
N GLY A 61 -7.82 -5.21 1.77
CA GLY A 61 -7.48 -6.04 0.61
C GLY A 61 -6.56 -5.35 -0.40
N ILE A 62 -5.85 -4.28 0.01
CA ILE A 62 -5.00 -3.50 -0.89
C ILE A 62 -3.61 -4.12 -1.01
N VAL A 63 -3.08 -4.61 0.10
CA VAL A 63 -1.79 -5.31 0.16
C VAL A 63 -1.98 -6.70 0.72
N ASP A 64 -1.08 -7.60 0.35
CA ASP A 64 -0.95 -8.89 1.01
C ASP A 64 0.48 -9.09 1.50
N GLY A 65 0.66 -9.96 2.50
CA GLY A 65 1.93 -10.23 3.16
C GLY A 65 2.26 -11.72 3.17
N GLU A 66 3.44 -12.06 2.66
CA GLU A 66 3.99 -13.42 2.63
C GLU A 66 5.14 -13.55 3.63
N ARG A 67 5.13 -14.60 4.45
CA ARG A 67 6.17 -14.83 5.46
C ARG A 67 7.34 -15.59 4.86
N HIS A 68 8.54 -15.02 4.95
CA HIS A 68 9.80 -15.64 4.56
C HIS A 68 10.71 -15.70 5.79
N GLY A 69 10.73 -16.87 6.45
CA GLY A 69 11.45 -17.06 7.70
C GLY A 69 10.86 -16.21 8.83
N THR A 70 11.68 -15.31 9.39
CA THR A 70 11.27 -14.39 10.46
C THR A 70 10.66 -13.09 9.96
N GLU A 71 10.75 -12.81 8.66
CA GLU A 71 10.27 -11.57 8.05
C GLU A 71 8.98 -11.77 7.26
N VAL A 72 8.21 -10.69 7.09
CA VAL A 72 7.01 -10.66 6.24
C VAL A 72 7.24 -9.63 5.13
N PHE A 73 7.06 -10.07 3.89
CA PHE A 73 7.18 -9.25 2.68
C PHE A 73 5.79 -8.92 2.17
N TYR A 74 5.53 -7.63 1.97
CA TYR A 74 4.25 -7.14 1.48
C TYR A 74 4.33 -6.75 0.02
N LYS A 75 3.23 -6.90 -0.72
CA LYS A 75 3.06 -6.46 -2.12
C LYS A 75 1.65 -5.89 -2.31
N VAL A 76 1.47 -5.02 -3.30
CA VAL A 76 0.12 -4.58 -3.70
C VAL A 76 -0.63 -5.75 -4.35
N ALA A 77 -1.78 -6.10 -3.78
CA ALA A 77 -2.62 -7.22 -4.21
C ALA A 77 -3.82 -6.77 -5.06
N ASN A 78 -4.20 -5.49 -5.00
CA ASN A 78 -5.33 -4.94 -5.73
C ASN A 78 -4.87 -4.20 -7.01
N GLU A 79 -5.24 -4.71 -8.19
CA GLU A 79 -4.84 -4.13 -9.48
C GLU A 79 -5.45 -2.74 -9.73
N GLN A 80 -6.70 -2.49 -9.31
CA GLN A 80 -7.32 -1.17 -9.45
C GLN A 80 -6.56 -0.11 -8.63
N VAL A 81 -6.05 -0.49 -7.46
CA VAL A 81 -5.20 0.41 -6.66
C VAL A 81 -3.90 0.73 -7.40
N LYS A 82 -3.28 -0.24 -8.08
CA LYS A 82 -2.08 0.03 -8.88
C LYS A 82 -2.38 1.04 -9.98
N GLU A 83 -3.49 0.88 -10.69
CA GLU A 83 -3.91 1.83 -11.74
C GLU A 83 -4.14 3.23 -11.18
N ILE A 84 -4.89 3.36 -10.07
CA ILE A 84 -5.17 4.64 -9.42
C ILE A 84 -3.87 5.35 -9.01
N VAL A 85 -2.95 4.64 -8.35
CA VAL A 85 -1.71 5.23 -7.86
C VAL A 85 -0.80 5.65 -9.02
N LYS A 86 -0.73 4.86 -10.10
CA LYS A 86 0.00 5.25 -11.33
C LYS A 86 -0.57 6.52 -11.96
N VAL A 87 -1.89 6.67 -12.00
CA VAL A 87 -2.52 7.89 -12.52
C VAL A 87 -2.20 9.11 -11.65
N LEU A 88 -2.15 8.95 -10.32
CA LEU A 88 -1.92 10.06 -9.39
C LEU A 88 -0.46 10.50 -9.32
N LEU A 89 0.48 9.56 -9.40
CA LEU A 89 1.90 9.81 -9.10
C LEU A 89 2.84 9.61 -10.29
N GLY A 90 2.36 9.06 -11.41
CA GLY A 90 3.20 8.66 -12.54
C GLY A 90 3.95 7.35 -12.29
N GLU A 91 5.00 7.11 -13.08
CA GLU A 91 5.85 5.91 -12.97
C GLU A 91 7.04 6.08 -12.01
N ASP A 92 7.36 7.33 -11.63
CA ASP A 92 8.45 7.69 -10.72
C ASP A 92 8.03 7.54 -9.26
N VAL A 93 7.78 6.29 -8.84
CA VAL A 93 7.50 5.96 -7.44
C VAL A 93 8.76 5.51 -6.70
N ILE A 94 8.78 5.76 -5.39
CA ILE A 94 9.85 5.36 -4.47
C ILE A 94 10.13 3.85 -4.62
N ASN A 95 11.40 3.43 -4.60
CA ASN A 95 11.77 2.02 -4.62
C ASN A 95 12.42 1.60 -3.29
N PHE A 96 11.71 0.81 -2.48
CA PHE A 96 12.20 0.35 -1.17
C PHE A 96 13.37 -0.65 -1.24
N LYS A 97 13.77 -1.12 -2.43
CA LYS A 97 14.94 -2.01 -2.60
C LYS A 97 16.25 -1.28 -2.87
N GLN A 98 16.23 0.03 -3.13
CA GLN A 98 17.40 0.81 -3.54
C GLN A 98 17.94 1.75 -2.43
N VAL A 99 17.38 1.67 -1.23
CA VAL A 99 17.79 2.45 -0.04
C VAL A 99 18.51 1.53 0.95
#